data_AF-A0A3N4JE80-F1
#
_entry.id   AF-A0A3N4JE80-F1
#
_cell.length_a   1.000
_cell.length_b   1.000
_cell.length_c   1.000
_cell.angle_alpha   90.00
_cell.angle_beta   90.00
_cell.angle_gamma   90.00
#
_symmetry.space_group_name_H-M   'P 1'
#
loop_
_entity.id
_entity.type
_entity.pdbx_description
1 polymer ?
#
loop_
_entity_poly.entity_id
_entity_poly.type
_entity_poly.pdbx_seq_one_letter_code
_entity_poly.pdbx_strand_id
1 'polypeptide(L)'
;MIEDFQRGEVDTYVRHIKAGIEAASQDPESLLVFSGGETKSAAGPLSEAESYYRLAHTLNLLPTTLLSRTTTEIHARDSYQNLIFSIARFHELTNTYPTAITLISHAFKEPRFLRNHLRAISYPEANFNFLGIDSEEGVGEMVLKGEARTRQVWDEDLYGCKGEGELRRKRQGRNPGRRWDGGYGVSCPELRGLLGFCPDDGVGVFNGDLPWGKTT
;
A
#
# COMPACT_ATOMS: atom_id res chain seq x y z
N MET A 1 0.38 12.67 20.49
CA MET A 1 1.34 12.31 21.56
C MET A 1 2.29 11.32 20.91
N ILE A 2 3.52 11.75 20.64
CA ILE A 2 4.54 10.92 19.99
C ILE A 2 5.46 10.48 21.13
N GLU A 3 5.35 9.21 21.54
CA GLU A 3 6.23 8.64 22.57
C GLU A 3 7.66 8.48 22.00
N ASP A 4 8.68 8.54 22.85
CA ASP A 4 10.10 8.64 22.46
C ASP A 4 10.63 7.49 21.57
N PHE A 5 9.92 6.36 21.46
CA PHE A 5 10.21 5.29 20.48
C PHE A 5 9.98 5.73 19.02
N GLN A 6 9.26 6.83 18.80
CA GLN A 6 8.87 7.31 17.46
C GLN A 6 9.85 8.34 16.87
N ARG A 7 10.91 8.78 17.56
CA ARG A 7 11.83 9.80 17.00
C ARG A 7 12.53 9.33 15.71
N GLY A 8 13.03 8.09 15.68
CA GLY A 8 13.61 7.49 14.47
C GLY A 8 12.57 7.11 13.40
N GLU A 9 11.35 6.77 13.81
CA GLU A 9 10.25 6.48 12.87
C GLU A 9 9.80 7.74 12.12
N VAL A 10 9.69 8.89 12.80
CA VAL A 10 9.26 10.15 12.17
C VAL A 10 10.23 10.58 11.07
N ASP A 11 11.54 10.51 11.29
CA ASP A 11 12.53 10.82 10.26
C ASP A 11 12.36 9.91 9.03
N THR A 12 12.20 8.60 9.26
CA THR A 12 11.98 7.63 8.19
C THR A 12 10.71 7.95 7.40
N TYR A 13 9.61 8.33 8.06
CA TYR A 13 8.38 8.76 7.37
C TYR A 13 8.57 10.06 6.59
N VAL A 14 9.34 11.02 7.09
CA VAL A 14 9.69 12.23 6.33
C VAL A 14 10.51 11.89 5.08
N ARG A 15 11.45 10.95 5.18
CA ARG A 15 12.21 10.46 4.02
C ARG A 15 11.33 9.73 3.01
N HIS A 16 10.37 8.91 3.46
CA HIS A 16 9.36 8.31 2.58
C HIS A 16 8.57 9.38 1.82
N ILE A 17 8.07 10.40 2.54
CA ILE A 17 7.30 11.50 1.95
C ILE A 17 8.13 12.23 0.90
N LYS A 18 9.37 12.60 1.23
CA LYS A 18 10.27 13.30 0.30
C LYS A 18 10.55 12.48 -0.96
N ALA A 19 10.83 11.18 -0.80
CA ALA A 19 11.07 10.30 -1.95
C ALA A 19 9.82 10.11 -2.82
N GLY A 20 8.63 10.00 -2.21
CA GLY A 20 7.37 9.95 -2.96
C GLY A 20 7.09 11.25 -3.72
N ILE A 21 7.37 12.40 -3.10
CA ILE A 21 7.27 13.72 -3.74
C ILE A 21 8.24 13.83 -4.91
N GLU A 22 9.50 13.48 -4.70
CA GLU A 22 10.54 13.54 -5.74
C GLU A 22 10.19 12.64 -6.92
N ALA A 23 9.79 11.39 -6.67
CA ALA A 23 9.38 10.45 -7.70
C ALA A 23 8.17 10.96 -8.49
N ALA A 24 7.12 11.40 -7.80
CA ALA A 24 5.92 11.94 -8.45
C ALA A 24 6.21 13.27 -9.19
N SER A 25 7.20 14.05 -8.76
CA SER A 25 7.61 15.29 -9.43
C SER A 25 8.32 15.08 -10.77
N GLN A 26 8.86 13.89 -11.05
CA GLN A 26 9.53 13.61 -12.33
C GLN A 26 8.57 13.50 -13.51
N ASP A 27 7.29 13.23 -13.24
CA ASP A 27 6.27 13.05 -14.27
C ASP A 27 5.01 13.88 -13.91
N PRO A 28 4.61 14.85 -14.76
CA PRO A 28 3.43 15.66 -14.50
C PRO A 28 2.11 14.86 -14.49
N GLU A 29 2.07 13.69 -15.14
CA GLU A 29 0.88 12.81 -15.19
C GLU A 29 0.81 11.83 -14.00
N SER A 30 1.86 11.78 -13.18
CA SER A 30 1.88 10.93 -11.98
C SER A 30 0.96 11.47 -10.87
N LEU A 31 0.41 10.58 -10.05
CA LEU A 31 -0.39 10.91 -8.88
C LEU A 31 0.31 10.39 -7.63
N LEU A 32 0.50 11.25 -6.63
CA LEU A 32 1.02 10.82 -5.32
C LEU A 32 -0.13 10.29 -4.45
N VAL A 33 -0.10 9.01 -4.12
CA VAL A 33 -1.10 8.36 -3.25
C VAL A 33 -0.45 7.97 -1.93
N PHE A 34 -0.87 8.61 -0.83
CA PHE A 34 -0.59 8.08 0.51
C PHE A 34 -1.64 7.02 0.84
N SER A 35 -1.23 5.80 1.19
CA SER A 35 -2.16 4.68 1.43
C SER A 35 -1.97 4.03 2.80
N GLY A 36 -3.10 3.74 3.44
CA GLY A 36 -3.19 3.07 4.74
C GLY A 36 -4.37 3.59 5.55
N GLY A 37 -5.19 2.68 6.07
CA GLY A 37 -6.43 3.00 6.77
C GLY A 37 -6.29 3.19 8.28
N GLU A 38 -7.44 3.24 8.95
CA GLU A 38 -7.57 3.34 10.41
C GLU A 38 -7.29 1.97 11.07
N THR A 39 -6.04 1.55 11.14
CA THR A 39 -5.66 0.20 11.61
C THR A 39 -5.47 0.08 13.12
N LYS A 40 -5.35 1.20 13.86
CA LYS A 40 -5.01 1.26 15.29
C LYS A 40 -6.04 2.07 16.07
N SER A 41 -6.69 1.47 17.06
CA SER A 41 -7.70 2.16 17.90
C SER A 41 -7.13 3.39 18.63
N ALA A 42 -5.85 3.34 19.03
CA ALA A 42 -5.17 4.44 19.72
C ALA A 42 -4.98 5.69 18.85
N ALA A 43 -5.05 5.56 17.52
CA ALA A 43 -4.96 6.69 16.59
C ALA A 43 -6.29 7.47 16.44
N GLY A 44 -7.38 6.98 17.04
CA GLY A 44 -8.71 7.58 16.87
C GLY A 44 -9.19 7.48 15.42
N PRO A 45 -9.85 8.52 14.87
CA PRO A 45 -10.40 8.49 13.51
C PRO A 45 -9.34 8.78 12.42
N LEU A 46 -8.05 8.80 12.78
CA LEU A 46 -6.98 9.17 11.86
C LEU A 46 -6.40 7.93 11.18
N SER A 47 -6.45 7.91 9.85
CA SER A 47 -5.80 6.88 9.05
C SER A 47 -4.28 7.08 8.93
N GLU A 48 -3.54 6.02 8.59
CA GLU A 48 -2.10 6.12 8.30
C GLU A 48 -1.83 7.04 7.10
N ALA A 49 -2.65 6.96 6.04
CA ALA A 49 -2.57 7.82 4.86
C ALA A 49 -2.74 9.31 5.19
N GLU A 50 -3.76 9.66 5.99
CA GLU A 50 -3.96 11.04 6.43
C GLU A 50 -2.81 11.52 7.32
N SER A 51 -2.21 10.63 8.11
CA SER A 51 -1.03 10.97 8.93
C SER A 51 0.17 11.37 8.07
N TYR A 52 0.42 10.63 6.99
CA TYR A 52 1.45 10.98 5.99
C TYR A 52 1.16 12.33 5.32
N TYR A 53 -0.06 12.53 4.82
CA TYR A 53 -0.44 13.79 4.20
C TYR A 53 -0.31 14.98 5.15
N ARG A 54 -0.79 14.84 6.40
CA ARG A 54 -0.70 15.90 7.41
C ARG A 54 0.74 16.21 7.77
N LEU A 55 1.62 15.22 7.87
CA LEU A 55 3.05 15.42 8.10
C LEU A 55 3.69 16.18 6.94
N ALA A 56 3.42 15.77 5.69
CA ALA A 56 3.89 16.44 4.49
C ALA A 56 3.44 17.91 4.41
N HIS A 57 2.16 18.15 4.69
CA HIS A 57 1.59 19.50 4.71
C HIS A 57 2.17 20.37 5.85
N THR A 58 2.26 19.83 7.06
CA THR A 58 2.79 20.56 8.24
C THR A 58 4.24 20.99 8.03
N LEU A 59 5.03 20.17 7.34
CA LEU A 59 6.43 20.45 7.02
C LEU A 59 6.60 21.26 5.72
N ASN A 60 5.51 21.70 5.08
CA ASN A 60 5.51 22.41 3.80
C ASN A 60 6.34 21.70 2.71
N LEU A 61 6.28 20.36 2.67
CA LEU A 61 7.06 19.55 1.73
C LEU A 61 6.42 19.46 0.35
N LEU A 62 5.09 19.58 0.25
CA LEU A 62 4.33 19.42 -1.00
C LEU A 62 4.39 20.71 -1.84
N PRO A 63 5.02 20.69 -3.03
CA PRO A 63 4.93 21.81 -3.96
C PRO A 63 3.49 22.01 -4.44
N THR A 64 3.09 23.25 -4.72
CA THR A 64 1.72 23.57 -5.20
C THR A 64 1.33 22.79 -6.45
N THR A 65 2.29 22.53 -7.35
CA THR A 65 2.09 21.76 -8.59
C THR A 65 1.83 20.27 -8.35
N LEU A 66 2.27 19.71 -7.22
CA LEU A 66 2.05 18.33 -6.83
C LEU A 66 0.81 18.18 -5.93
N LEU A 67 0.48 19.23 -5.16
CA LEU A 67 -0.65 19.21 -4.24
C LEU A 67 -1.98 18.89 -4.94
N SER A 68 -2.20 19.42 -6.15
CA SER A 68 -3.41 19.14 -6.95
C SER A 68 -3.53 17.68 -7.42
N ARG A 69 -2.42 16.95 -7.43
CA ARG A 69 -2.31 15.55 -7.85
C ARG A 69 -1.73 14.68 -6.72
N THR A 70 -2.10 15.03 -5.49
CA THR A 70 -1.84 14.25 -4.28
C THR A 70 -3.19 13.81 -3.69
N THR A 71 -3.30 12.55 -3.27
CA THR A 71 -4.50 12.03 -2.62
C THR A 71 -4.16 11.07 -1.49
N THR A 72 -5.19 10.69 -0.73
CA THR A 72 -5.12 9.66 0.30
C THR A 72 -6.03 8.49 -0.07
N GLU A 73 -5.56 7.28 0.26
CA GLU A 73 -6.32 6.03 0.25
C GLU A 73 -6.40 5.54 1.71
N ILE A 74 -7.59 5.58 2.29
CA ILE A 74 -7.80 5.47 3.75
C ILE A 74 -8.47 4.15 4.18
N HIS A 75 -8.60 3.18 3.28
CA HIS A 75 -9.35 1.94 3.51
C HIS A 75 -8.47 0.71 3.66
N ALA A 76 -7.22 0.73 3.17
CA ALA A 76 -6.32 -0.41 3.24
C ALA A 76 -5.97 -0.82 4.68
N ARG A 77 -5.97 -2.14 4.95
CA ARG A 77 -5.74 -2.72 6.27
C ARG A 77 -4.48 -3.58 6.35
N ASP A 78 -3.84 -3.80 5.21
CA ASP A 78 -2.57 -4.49 5.08
C ASP A 78 -1.83 -4.03 3.81
N SER A 79 -0.62 -4.56 3.61
CA SER A 79 0.23 -4.21 2.48
C SER A 79 -0.31 -4.62 1.13
N TYR A 80 -1.10 -5.70 1.04
CA TYR A 80 -1.73 -6.12 -0.20
C TYR A 80 -2.78 -5.08 -0.60
N GLN A 81 -3.65 -4.73 0.34
CA GLN A 81 -4.65 -3.69 0.15
C GLN A 81 -4.02 -2.33 -0.15
N ASN A 82 -2.90 -1.97 0.50
CA ASN A 82 -2.21 -0.71 0.20
C ASN A 82 -1.86 -0.61 -1.30
N LEU A 83 -1.38 -1.71 -1.90
CA LEU A 83 -1.05 -1.72 -3.32
C LEU A 83 -2.32 -1.63 -4.20
N ILE A 84 -3.24 -2.60 -4.06
CA ILE A 84 -4.38 -2.69 -4.99
C ILE A 84 -5.40 -1.56 -4.80
N PHE A 85 -5.58 -1.05 -3.58
CA PHE A 85 -6.45 0.10 -3.34
C PHE A 85 -5.80 1.40 -3.81
N SER A 86 -4.48 1.55 -3.76
CA SER A 86 -3.81 2.71 -4.38
C SER A 86 -4.02 2.73 -5.90
N ILE A 87 -3.95 1.56 -6.55
CA ILE A 87 -4.25 1.42 -7.99
C ILE A 87 -5.71 1.79 -8.28
N ALA A 88 -6.66 1.29 -7.47
CA ALA A 88 -8.07 1.63 -7.62
C ALA A 88 -8.33 3.13 -7.38
N ARG A 89 -7.68 3.71 -6.36
CA ARG A 89 -7.79 5.13 -6.04
C ARG A 89 -7.22 6.02 -7.14
N PHE A 90 -6.12 5.60 -7.76
CA PHE A 90 -5.57 6.24 -8.95
C PHE A 90 -6.61 6.27 -10.09
N HIS A 91 -7.26 5.13 -10.35
CA HIS A 91 -8.29 5.02 -11.38
C HIS A 91 -9.49 5.93 -11.10
N GLU A 92 -9.98 6.01 -9.87
CA GLU A 92 -11.10 6.90 -9.50
C GLU A 92 -10.84 8.38 -9.81
N LEU A 93 -9.58 8.82 -9.77
CA LEU A 93 -9.22 10.22 -9.98
C LEU A 93 -8.82 10.53 -11.43
N THR A 94 -8.39 9.53 -12.19
CA THR A 94 -7.82 9.71 -13.53
C THR A 94 -8.64 9.05 -14.64
N ASN A 95 -9.59 8.17 -14.31
CA ASN A 95 -10.30 7.28 -15.23
C ASN A 95 -9.36 6.37 -16.06
N THR A 96 -8.13 6.16 -15.60
CA THR A 96 -7.14 5.27 -16.23
C THR A 96 -6.42 4.46 -15.16
N TYR A 97 -5.88 3.29 -15.50
CA TYR A 97 -5.05 2.52 -14.58
C TYR A 97 -3.58 2.92 -14.75
N PRO A 98 -2.77 2.93 -13.67
CA PRO A 98 -1.38 3.35 -13.74
C PRO A 98 -0.58 2.39 -14.63
N THR A 99 0.09 2.95 -15.64
CA THR A 99 0.98 2.19 -16.54
C THR A 99 2.32 1.88 -15.89
N ALA A 100 2.73 2.65 -14.89
CA ALA A 100 3.89 2.39 -14.03
C ALA A 100 3.58 2.75 -12.57
N ILE A 101 4.24 2.07 -11.63
CA ILE A 101 4.11 2.30 -10.19
C ILE A 101 5.50 2.42 -9.56
N THR A 102 5.74 3.51 -8.82
CA THR A 102 6.84 3.58 -7.85
C THR A 102 6.28 3.45 -6.45
N LEU A 103 6.61 2.36 -5.75
CA LEU A 103 6.16 2.12 -4.39
C LEU A 103 7.26 2.48 -3.38
N ILE A 104 6.95 3.41 -2.48
CA ILE A 104 7.86 3.83 -1.42
C ILE A 104 7.46 3.13 -0.12
N SER A 105 8.40 2.41 0.50
CA SER A 105 8.17 1.77 1.79
C SER A 105 9.49 1.46 2.51
N HIS A 106 9.39 0.82 3.67
CA HIS A 106 10.55 0.23 4.32
C HIS A 106 11.24 -0.78 3.40
N ALA A 107 12.58 -0.70 3.30
CA ALA A 107 13.35 -1.53 2.37
C ALA A 107 13.23 -3.01 2.70
N PHE A 108 13.19 -3.37 4.00
CA PHE A 108 12.99 -4.76 4.41
C PHE A 108 11.66 -5.39 3.93
N LYS A 109 10.67 -4.60 3.48
CA LYS A 109 9.39 -5.11 2.94
C LYS A 109 9.44 -5.42 1.44
N GLU A 110 10.48 -4.99 0.73
CA GLU A 110 10.63 -5.17 -0.72
C GLU A 110 10.36 -6.62 -1.17
N PRO A 111 10.95 -7.65 -0.53
CA PRO A 111 10.74 -9.02 -0.99
C PRO A 111 9.28 -9.46 -0.93
N ARG A 112 8.50 -8.95 0.03
CA ARG A 112 7.06 -9.28 0.15
C ARG A 112 6.24 -8.60 -0.94
N PHE A 113 6.55 -7.34 -1.28
CA PHE A 113 5.82 -6.66 -2.35
C PHE A 113 6.10 -7.32 -3.71
N LEU A 114 7.36 -7.60 -4.02
CA LEU A 114 7.73 -8.20 -5.30
C LEU A 114 7.25 -9.66 -5.42
N ARG A 115 7.52 -10.51 -4.41
CA ARG A 115 7.25 -11.95 -4.51
C ARG A 115 5.80 -12.35 -4.24
N ASN A 116 5.10 -11.58 -3.39
CA ASN A 116 3.72 -11.90 -3.01
C ASN A 116 2.74 -10.94 -3.69
N HIS A 117 2.78 -9.64 -3.38
CA HIS A 117 1.71 -8.74 -3.81
C HIS A 117 1.67 -8.48 -5.30
N LEU A 118 2.83 -8.24 -5.92
CA LEU A 118 2.93 -8.00 -7.35
C LEU A 118 2.53 -9.23 -8.16
N ARG A 119 2.96 -10.42 -7.70
CA ARG A 119 2.52 -11.72 -8.21
C ARG A 119 1.00 -11.92 -8.04
N ALA A 120 0.44 -11.57 -6.89
CA ALA A 120 -0.99 -11.75 -6.60
C ALA A 120 -1.88 -11.01 -7.59
N ILE A 121 -1.45 -9.82 -8.00
CA ILE A 121 -2.18 -8.95 -8.92
C ILE A 121 -1.67 -9.05 -10.36
N SER A 122 -0.68 -9.91 -10.65
CA SER A 122 -0.07 -10.05 -11.98
C SER A 122 0.33 -8.72 -12.64
N TYR A 123 0.84 -7.75 -11.85
CA TYR A 123 1.27 -6.46 -12.39
C TYR A 123 2.65 -6.60 -13.03
N PRO A 124 2.92 -5.99 -14.21
CA PRO A 124 4.18 -6.19 -14.92
C PRO A 124 5.37 -5.67 -14.11
N GLU A 125 6.33 -6.54 -13.78
CA GLU A 125 7.52 -6.16 -13.01
C GLU A 125 8.33 -5.05 -13.70
N ALA A 126 8.37 -5.06 -15.04
CA ALA A 126 9.05 -4.03 -15.84
C ALA A 126 8.50 -2.61 -15.61
N ASN A 127 7.25 -2.51 -15.13
CA ASN A 127 6.56 -1.25 -14.87
C ASN A 127 6.46 -0.94 -13.37
N PHE A 128 7.14 -1.72 -12.52
CA PHE A 128 7.10 -1.56 -11.08
C PHE A 128 8.50 -1.25 -10.53
N ASN A 129 8.60 -0.14 -9.80
CA ASN A 129 9.81 0.26 -9.09
C ASN A 129 9.54 0.25 -7.58
N PHE A 130 10.43 -0.36 -6.81
CA PHE A 130 10.37 -0.33 -5.34
C PHE A 130 11.47 0.57 -4.81
N LEU A 131 11.10 1.62 -4.08
CA LEU A 131 12.03 2.52 -3.42
C LEU A 131 11.99 2.23 -1.90
N GLY A 132 12.98 1.46 -1.45
CA GLY A 132 13.14 1.05 -0.06
C GLY A 132 13.91 2.06 0.78
N ILE A 133 13.34 2.49 1.91
CA ILE A 133 13.97 3.41 2.86
C ILE A 133 13.80 2.87 4.28
N ASP A 134 14.90 2.54 4.93
CA ASP A 134 14.90 2.14 6.35
C ASP A 134 15.44 3.26 7.25
N SER A 135 15.31 3.08 8.57
CA SER A 135 15.92 4.00 9.55
C SER A 135 17.43 4.10 9.33
N GLU A 136 18.01 5.29 9.51
CA GLU A 136 19.47 5.47 9.45
C GLU A 136 20.20 4.69 10.56
N GLU A 137 19.51 4.44 11.68
CA GLU A 137 19.99 3.58 12.78
C GLU A 137 19.98 2.08 12.42
N GLY A 138 19.51 1.74 11.22
CA GLY A 138 19.31 0.38 10.75
C GLY A 138 18.00 -0.24 11.21
N VAL A 139 17.82 -1.52 10.87
CA VAL A 139 16.62 -2.29 11.19
C VAL A 139 16.96 -3.35 12.22
N GLY A 140 16.28 -3.34 13.36
CA GLY A 140 16.50 -4.33 14.41
C GLY A 140 16.20 -5.76 13.95
N GLU A 141 16.98 -6.73 14.45
CA GLU A 141 16.86 -8.15 14.06
C GLU A 141 15.45 -8.72 14.29
N MET A 142 14.75 -8.27 15.35
CA MET A 142 13.37 -8.69 15.62
C MET A 142 12.39 -8.24 14.53
N VAL A 143 12.58 -7.05 13.96
CA VAL A 143 11.75 -6.53 12.86
C VAL A 143 11.98 -7.37 11.60
N LEU A 144 13.25 -7.67 11.29
CA LEU A 144 13.61 -8.51 10.14
C LEU A 144 13.04 -9.94 10.27
N LYS A 145 13.15 -10.56 11.45
CA LYS A 145 12.54 -11.87 11.74
C LYS A 145 11.01 -11.81 11.64
N GLY A 146 10.39 -10.75 12.15
CA GLY A 146 8.95 -10.52 12.06
C GLY A 146 8.45 -10.37 10.62
N GLU A 147 9.18 -9.63 9.79
CA GLU A 147 8.87 -9.50 8.36
C GLU A 147 9.07 -10.83 7.62
N ALA A 148 10.17 -11.54 7.89
CA ALA A 148 10.44 -12.85 7.27
C ALA A 148 9.32 -13.85 7.59
N ARG A 149 8.86 -13.90 8.84
CA ARG A 149 7.68 -14.71 9.23
C ARG A 149 6.42 -14.23 8.53
N THR A 150 6.18 -12.93 8.48
CA THR A 150 5.00 -12.38 7.79
C THR A 150 4.99 -12.77 6.32
N ARG A 151 6.13 -12.71 5.64
CA ARG A 151 6.29 -13.17 4.25
C ARG A 151 5.99 -14.65 4.09
N GLN A 152 6.49 -15.51 4.98
CA GLN A 152 6.16 -16.95 4.95
C GLN A 152 4.66 -17.20 5.00
N VAL A 153 3.92 -16.43 5.81
CA VAL A 153 2.44 -16.55 5.84
C VAL A 153 1.82 -16.09 4.51
N TRP A 154 2.36 -15.04 3.86
CA TRP A 154 1.91 -14.62 2.53
C TRP A 154 2.31 -15.60 1.41
N ASP A 155 3.37 -16.39 1.59
CA ASP A 155 3.76 -17.44 0.64
C ASP A 155 2.70 -18.56 0.59
N GLU A 156 1.89 -18.69 1.64
CA GLU A 156 0.80 -19.68 1.75
C GLU A 156 -0.61 -19.08 1.58
N ASP A 157 -0.78 -17.75 1.63
CA ASP A 157 -2.08 -17.07 1.51
C ASP A 157 -1.91 -15.73 0.79
N LEU A 158 -1.80 -15.81 -0.54
CA LEU A 158 -1.41 -14.73 -1.45
C LEU A 158 -2.38 -13.53 -1.43
N TYR A 159 -3.65 -13.77 -1.13
CA TYR A 159 -4.71 -12.74 -1.06
C TYR A 159 -5.11 -12.39 0.39
N GLY A 160 -4.53 -13.07 1.38
CA GLY A 160 -4.80 -12.87 2.80
C GLY A 160 -6.25 -13.20 3.20
N CYS A 161 -6.86 -14.19 2.55
CA CYS A 161 -8.27 -14.51 2.73
C CYS A 161 -8.58 -15.97 3.08
N LYS A 162 -7.57 -16.80 3.40
CA LYS A 162 -7.82 -18.13 3.97
C LYS A 162 -8.74 -18.03 5.19
N GLY A 163 -9.77 -18.89 5.23
CA GLY A 163 -10.85 -18.83 6.21
C GLY A 163 -10.38 -18.72 7.66
N GLU A 164 -9.47 -19.60 8.08
CA GLU A 164 -8.85 -19.60 9.42
C GLU A 164 -7.41 -19.03 9.42
N GLY A 165 -7.03 -18.31 8.36
CA GLY A 165 -5.68 -17.80 8.16
C GLY A 165 -5.31 -16.64 9.08
N GLU A 166 -4.02 -16.56 9.45
CA GLU A 166 -3.47 -15.48 10.26
C GLU A 166 -3.69 -14.09 9.62
N LEU A 167 -3.56 -13.98 8.30
CA LEU A 167 -3.71 -12.71 7.56
C LEU A 167 -5.14 -12.21 7.59
N ARG A 168 -6.12 -13.07 7.32
CA ARG A 168 -7.55 -12.73 7.38
C ARG A 168 -7.94 -12.22 8.77
N ARG A 169 -7.50 -12.91 9.82
CA ARG A 169 -7.74 -12.50 11.22
C ARG A 169 -7.10 -11.14 11.53
N LYS A 170 -5.85 -10.90 11.09
CA LYS A 170 -5.19 -9.60 11.21
C LYS A 170 -5.97 -8.50 10.47
N ARG A 171 -6.40 -8.75 9.23
CA ARG A 171 -7.16 -7.81 8.40
C ARG A 171 -8.49 -7.44 9.05
N GLN A 172 -9.21 -8.41 9.62
CA GLN A 172 -10.46 -8.18 10.36
C GLN A 172 -10.24 -7.36 11.63
N GLY A 173 -9.14 -7.61 12.36
CA GLY A 173 -8.79 -6.86 13.57
C GLY A 173 -8.33 -5.42 13.32
N ARG A 174 -7.88 -5.09 12.09
CA ARG A 174 -7.40 -3.76 11.69
C ARG A 174 -8.51 -2.90 11.06
N ASN A 175 -9.69 -2.91 11.68
CA ASN A 175 -10.78 -2.00 11.31
C ASN A 175 -11.54 -1.45 12.52
N PRO A 176 -10.86 -0.87 13.53
CA PRO A 176 -11.52 -0.26 14.69
C PRO A 176 -12.54 0.81 14.30
N GLY A 177 -12.27 1.58 13.23
CA GLY A 177 -13.20 2.58 12.68
C GLY A 177 -14.41 2.01 11.93
N ARG A 178 -14.50 0.68 11.78
CA ARG A 178 -15.57 -0.03 11.06
C ARG A 178 -15.85 0.56 9.67
N ARG A 179 -14.79 0.98 8.97
CA ARG A 179 -14.87 1.51 7.61
C ARG A 179 -15.26 0.39 6.64
N TRP A 180 -16.10 0.72 5.65
CA TRP A 180 -16.28 -0.08 4.45
C TRP A 180 -14.95 -0.17 3.67
N ASP A 181 -14.79 -1.16 2.80
CA ASP A 181 -13.55 -1.47 2.04
C ASP A 181 -13.20 -0.47 0.91
N GLY A 182 -13.75 0.74 0.95
CA GLY A 182 -13.62 1.76 -0.08
C GLY A 182 -14.63 1.65 -1.24
N GLY A 183 -15.29 0.51 -1.42
CA GLY A 183 -16.28 0.35 -2.50
C GLY A 183 -15.64 0.19 -3.89
N TYR A 184 -14.35 -0.15 -3.93
CA TYR A 184 -13.57 -0.26 -5.17
C TYR A 184 -14.11 -1.31 -6.16
N GLY A 185 -14.83 -2.34 -5.70
CA GLY A 185 -15.52 -3.26 -6.61
C GLY A 185 -16.68 -2.62 -7.40
N VAL A 186 -17.17 -1.46 -6.95
CA VAL A 186 -18.22 -0.68 -7.63
C VAL A 186 -17.60 0.41 -8.51
N SER A 187 -16.63 1.18 -7.98
CA SER A 187 -15.98 2.26 -8.73
C SER A 187 -14.94 1.79 -9.74
N CYS A 188 -14.37 0.59 -9.57
CA CYS A 188 -13.43 -0.05 -10.49
C CYS A 188 -13.92 -1.45 -10.88
N PRO A 189 -14.95 -1.56 -11.75
CA PRO A 189 -15.57 -2.84 -12.12
C PRO A 189 -14.57 -3.86 -12.69
N GLU A 190 -13.52 -3.41 -13.38
CA GLU A 190 -12.46 -4.26 -13.94
C GLU A 190 -11.64 -4.95 -12.85
N LEU A 191 -11.53 -4.36 -11.66
CA LEU A 191 -10.85 -4.96 -10.51
C LEU A 191 -11.77 -5.84 -9.66
N ARG A 192 -13.09 -5.84 -9.88
CA ARG A 192 -14.06 -6.56 -9.04
C ARG A 192 -13.73 -8.04 -8.90
N GLY A 193 -13.34 -8.69 -10.00
CA GLY A 193 -12.95 -10.10 -10.01
C GLY A 193 -11.76 -10.36 -9.09
N LEU A 194 -10.69 -9.57 -9.24
CA LEU A 194 -9.48 -9.66 -8.43
C LEU A 194 -9.73 -9.33 -6.94
N LEU A 195 -10.53 -8.30 -6.66
CA LEU A 195 -10.84 -7.87 -5.29
C LEU A 195 -11.65 -8.91 -4.51
N GLY A 196 -12.50 -9.68 -5.20
CA GLY A 196 -13.26 -10.80 -4.62
C GLY A 196 -12.56 -12.15 -4.72
N PHE A 197 -11.37 -12.23 -5.30
CA PHE A 197 -10.72 -13.50 -5.59
C PHE A 197 -10.07 -14.10 -4.34
N CYS A 198 -10.44 -15.34 -4.06
CA CYS A 198 -9.93 -16.15 -2.97
C CYS A 198 -9.78 -17.61 -3.42
N PRO A 199 -8.58 -18.04 -3.81
CA PRO A 199 -8.34 -19.42 -4.23
C PRO A 199 -8.34 -20.36 -3.03
N ASP A 200 -8.86 -21.59 -3.20
CA ASP A 200 -8.98 -22.57 -2.11
C ASP A 200 -7.61 -23.02 -1.57
N ASP A 201 -6.59 -23.10 -2.42
CA ASP A 201 -5.21 -23.41 -2.03
C ASP A 201 -4.49 -22.20 -1.39
N GLY A 202 -5.07 -21.00 -1.52
CA GLY A 202 -4.55 -19.71 -1.10
C GLY A 202 -3.43 -19.13 -1.95
N VAL A 203 -2.97 -19.84 -2.99
CA VAL A 203 -1.77 -19.46 -3.75
C VAL A 203 -1.98 -19.45 -5.27
N GLY A 204 -3.11 -19.98 -5.75
CA GLY A 204 -3.53 -19.88 -7.13
C GLY A 204 -3.64 -18.41 -7.55
N VAL A 205 -3.04 -18.03 -8.68
CA VAL A 205 -3.04 -16.63 -9.13
C VAL A 205 -4.31 -16.35 -9.92
N PHE A 206 -4.90 -15.18 -9.71
CA PHE A 206 -6.06 -14.70 -10.47
C PHE A 206 -5.75 -14.70 -11.97
N ASN A 207 -6.60 -15.37 -12.76
CA ASN A 207 -6.42 -15.57 -14.20
C ASN A 207 -7.45 -14.82 -15.06
N GLY A 208 -8.24 -13.93 -14.46
CA GLY A 208 -9.16 -13.07 -15.20
C GLY A 208 -8.47 -11.89 -15.85
N ASP A 209 -9.20 -11.18 -16.71
CA ASP A 209 -8.69 -9.99 -17.37
C ASP A 209 -8.38 -8.87 -16.37
N LEU A 210 -7.18 -8.30 -16.48
CA LEU A 210 -6.72 -7.18 -15.67
C LEU A 210 -6.38 -5.98 -16.56
N PRO A 211 -6.57 -4.73 -16.06
CA PRO A 211 -6.32 -3.53 -16.87
C PRO A 211 -4.90 -3.42 -17.42
N TRP A 212 -3.90 -3.90 -16.67
CA TRP A 212 -2.48 -3.93 -17.07
C TRP A 212 -2.08 -5.23 -17.78
N GLY A 213 -2.98 -6.21 -17.91
CA GLY A 213 -2.73 -7.46 -18.63
C GLY A 213 -2.92 -7.35 -20.15
N LYS A 214 -3.55 -6.27 -20.63
CA LYS A 214 -3.72 -6.02 -22.05
C LYS A 214 -2.41 -5.48 -22.62
N THR A 215 -1.60 -6.37 -23.17
CA THR A 215 -0.51 -5.98 -24.08
C THR A 215 -1.15 -5.27 -25.26
N THR A 216 -0.81 -3.99 -25.45
CA THR A 216 -1.08 -3.30 -26.72
C THR A 216 -0.07 -3.75 -27.76
#